data_AF-A0A726UM28-F1
#
_entry.id   AF-A0A726UM28-F1
#
_cell.length_a   1.000
_cell.length_b   1.000
_cell.length_c   1.000
_cell.angle_alpha   90.00
_cell.angle_beta   90.00
_cell.angle_gamma   90.00
#
_symmetry.space_group_name_H-M   'P 1'
#
loop_
_entity.id
_entity.type
_entity.pdbx_description
1 polymer ?
#
loop_
_entity_poly.entity_id
_entity_poly.type
_entity_poly.pdbx_seq_one_letter_code
_entity_poly.pdbx_strand_id
1 'polypeptide(L)'
;MNPETFHLLNAFYEQTLGKPLESCSLVGFNGQDTVKILWSLNEIFIPHLHRLKTLRYKAQYEPEADEAIKNLVLNGDDWSSLPLTVLRILFERHQQGLLLCIGNATGENRVIAYAPADLNDNARATFVIAFLLHAMVLPFPVADESQLDIDSMLEYQSDALH
;
A
#
# COMPACT_ATOMS: atom_id res chain seq x y z
N MET A 1 10.29 -12.16 -0.59
CA MET A 1 9.80 -11.24 -1.62
C MET A 1 9.40 -12.06 -2.84
N ASN A 2 8.23 -11.81 -3.43
CA ASN A 2 7.82 -12.53 -4.64
C ASN A 2 8.64 -12.04 -5.87
N PRO A 3 8.75 -12.84 -6.95
CA PRO A 3 9.58 -12.48 -8.11
C PRO A 3 9.15 -11.19 -8.80
N GLU A 4 7.85 -10.95 -8.89
CA GLU A 4 7.30 -9.76 -9.55
C GLU A 4 7.66 -8.46 -8.83
N THR A 5 7.58 -8.44 -7.51
CA THR A 5 7.99 -7.29 -6.70
C THR A 5 9.49 -7.05 -6.82
N PHE A 6 10.30 -8.12 -6.87
CA PHE A 6 11.73 -7.95 -7.10
C PHE A 6 12.00 -7.30 -8.46
N HIS A 7 11.34 -7.76 -9.54
CA HIS A 7 11.47 -7.15 -10.86
C HIS A 7 11.02 -5.69 -10.89
N LEU A 8 9.91 -5.35 -10.23
CA LEU A 8 9.44 -3.97 -10.11
C LEU A 8 10.47 -3.08 -9.40
N LEU A 9 10.96 -3.51 -8.23
CA LEU A 9 11.93 -2.77 -7.44
C LEU A 9 13.28 -2.63 -8.17
N ASN A 10 13.71 -3.67 -8.89
CA ASN A 10 14.90 -3.61 -9.72
C ASN A 10 14.72 -2.61 -10.88
N ALA A 11 13.60 -2.65 -11.59
CA ALA A 11 13.30 -1.73 -12.68
C ALA A 11 13.28 -0.27 -12.21
N PHE A 12 12.64 -0.01 -11.06
CA PHE A 12 12.65 1.32 -10.44
C PHE A 12 14.06 1.80 -10.09
N TYR A 13 14.85 0.94 -9.48
CA TYR A 13 16.21 1.28 -9.08
C TYR A 13 17.11 1.55 -10.29
N GLU A 14 17.00 0.70 -11.31
CA GLU A 14 17.74 0.85 -12.57
C GLU A 14 17.32 2.12 -13.32
N GLN A 15 16.03 2.44 -13.38
CA GLN A 15 15.53 3.71 -13.94
C GLN A 15 16.05 4.92 -13.16
N THR A 16 16.18 4.82 -11.84
CA THR A 16 16.59 5.93 -10.98
C THR A 16 18.09 6.18 -11.01
N LEU A 17 18.92 5.12 -11.01
CA LEU A 17 20.38 5.22 -10.82
C LEU A 17 21.22 4.58 -11.94
N GLY A 18 20.60 3.97 -12.95
CA GLY A 18 21.29 3.40 -14.12
C GLY A 18 22.11 2.14 -13.84
N LYS A 19 21.79 1.40 -12.77
CA LYS A 19 22.52 0.19 -12.38
C LYS A 19 21.59 -0.85 -11.72
N PRO A 20 21.94 -2.14 -11.76
CA PRO A 20 21.11 -3.20 -11.21
C PRO A 20 21.08 -3.19 -9.67
N LEU A 21 19.95 -3.62 -9.09
CA LEU A 21 19.72 -3.64 -7.64
C LEU A 21 20.72 -4.54 -6.90
N GLU A 22 21.21 -5.60 -7.54
CA GLU A 22 22.21 -6.51 -6.98
C GLU A 22 23.56 -5.82 -6.68
N SER A 23 23.83 -4.67 -7.29
CA SER A 23 25.04 -3.88 -7.06
C SER A 23 24.93 -2.88 -5.90
N CYS A 24 23.75 -2.76 -5.29
CA CYS A 24 23.50 -1.75 -4.26
C CYS A 24 23.92 -2.19 -2.85
N SER A 25 24.14 -1.20 -1.98
CA SER A 25 24.16 -1.43 -0.54
C SER A 25 22.78 -1.14 0.02
N LEU A 26 22.24 -2.06 0.82
CA LEU A 26 20.93 -1.92 1.44
C LEU A 26 21.05 -1.31 2.84
N VAL A 27 20.12 -0.41 3.16
CA VAL A 27 19.88 0.09 4.52
C VAL A 27 18.56 -0.45 5.03
N GLY A 28 18.57 -0.85 6.30
CA GLY A 28 17.40 -1.38 6.99
C GLY A 28 16.55 -0.27 7.60
N PHE A 29 15.24 -0.44 7.53
CA PHE A 29 14.22 0.41 8.14
C PHE A 29 13.53 -0.36 9.25
N ASN A 30 13.55 0.19 10.46
CA ASN A 30 12.81 -0.36 11.59
C ASN A 30 11.32 0.04 11.51
N GLY A 31 10.52 -0.47 12.46
CA GLY A 31 9.10 -0.14 12.55
C GLY A 31 8.81 1.36 12.57
N GLN A 32 9.55 2.14 13.36
CA GLN A 32 9.32 3.57 13.53
C GLN A 32 9.62 4.37 12.26
N ASP A 33 10.74 4.07 11.59
CA ASP A 33 11.12 4.77 10.35
C ASP A 33 10.15 4.43 9.21
N THR A 34 9.69 3.18 9.17
CA THR A 34 8.72 2.72 8.19
C THR A 34 7.33 3.34 8.40
N VAL A 35 6.89 3.51 9.67
CA VAL A 35 5.63 4.22 9.97
C VAL A 35 5.66 5.63 9.39
N LYS A 36 6.77 6.37 9.52
CA LYS A 36 6.88 7.74 8.98
C LYS A 36 6.68 7.77 7.46
N ILE A 37 7.26 6.78 6.75
CA ILE A 37 7.11 6.65 5.30
C ILE A 37 5.65 6.37 4.95
N LEU A 38 5.05 5.32 5.53
CA LEU A 38 3.67 4.96 5.24
C LEU A 38 2.67 6.04 5.63
N TRP A 39 2.94 6.81 6.70
CA TRP A 39 2.04 7.86 7.18
C TRP A 39 1.75 8.93 6.13
N SER A 40 2.69 9.18 5.21
CA SER A 40 2.50 10.12 4.08
C SER A 40 1.32 9.74 3.18
N LEU A 41 1.03 8.44 3.02
CA LEU A 41 -0.09 7.96 2.22
C LEU A 41 -1.45 8.33 2.80
N ASN A 42 -1.52 8.73 4.07
CA ASN A 42 -2.79 9.16 4.68
C ASN A 42 -3.39 10.36 3.94
N GLU A 43 -2.58 11.23 3.32
CA GLU A 43 -3.07 12.37 2.54
C GLU A 43 -3.98 11.94 1.38
N ILE A 44 -3.71 10.77 0.79
CA ILE A 44 -4.51 10.16 -0.29
C ILE A 44 -5.83 9.59 0.26
N PHE A 45 -5.79 8.94 1.43
CA PHE A 45 -6.95 8.22 1.96
C PHE A 45 -7.91 9.09 2.76
N ILE A 46 -7.42 10.14 3.44
CA ILE A 46 -8.23 11.02 4.31
C ILE A 46 -9.47 11.57 3.60
N PRO A 47 -9.38 12.10 2.35
CA PRO A 47 -10.55 12.63 1.63
C PRO A 47 -11.65 11.59 1.40
N HIS A 48 -11.29 10.31 1.37
CA HIS A 48 -12.20 9.20 1.06
C HIS A 48 -12.52 8.32 2.27
N LEU A 49 -11.97 8.61 3.45
CA LEU A 49 -11.93 7.70 4.61
C LEU A 49 -13.31 7.15 4.99
N HIS A 50 -14.34 8.00 5.03
CA HIS A 50 -15.70 7.57 5.37
C HIS A 50 -16.20 6.49 4.39
N ARG A 51 -16.02 6.72 3.08
CA ARG A 51 -16.45 5.79 2.03
C ARG A 51 -15.60 4.53 2.03
N LEU A 52 -14.29 4.67 2.23
CA LEU A 52 -13.39 3.53 2.28
C LEU A 52 -13.76 2.60 3.42
N LYS A 53 -14.10 3.09 4.62
CA LYS A 53 -14.49 2.25 5.76
C LYS A 53 -15.74 1.41 5.50
N THR A 54 -16.75 1.98 4.85
CA THR A 54 -18.02 1.28 4.56
C THR A 54 -17.93 0.40 3.32
N LEU A 55 -17.01 0.69 2.39
CA LEU A 55 -16.89 -0.10 1.17
C LEU A 55 -16.34 -1.50 1.47
N ARG A 56 -17.08 -2.53 1.04
CA ARG A 56 -16.66 -3.93 1.18
C ARG A 56 -15.37 -4.20 0.42
N TYR A 57 -14.42 -4.88 1.06
CA TYR A 57 -13.23 -5.41 0.40
C TYR A 57 -13.61 -6.47 -0.63
N LYS A 58 -13.15 -6.30 -1.86
CA LYS A 58 -13.42 -7.21 -2.97
C LYS A 58 -12.10 -7.64 -3.61
N ALA A 59 -11.63 -8.83 -3.25
CA ALA A 59 -10.35 -9.40 -3.70
C ALA A 59 -10.14 -9.39 -5.23
N GLN A 60 -11.24 -9.38 -6.00
CA GLN A 60 -11.17 -9.28 -7.46
C GLN A 60 -10.48 -7.99 -7.97
N TYR A 61 -10.34 -6.95 -7.13
CA TYR A 61 -9.65 -5.70 -7.47
C TYR A 61 -8.19 -5.64 -7.00
N GLU A 62 -7.66 -6.73 -6.43
CA GLU A 62 -6.24 -6.80 -6.04
C GLU A 62 -5.28 -6.61 -7.24
N PRO A 63 -5.52 -7.18 -8.43
CA PRO A 63 -4.66 -6.95 -9.59
C PRO A 63 -4.56 -5.47 -9.99
N GLU A 64 -5.66 -4.73 -9.92
CA GLU A 64 -5.69 -3.29 -10.21
C GLU A 64 -4.96 -2.48 -9.13
N ALA A 65 -4.98 -2.93 -7.88
CA ALA A 65 -4.19 -2.34 -6.81
C ALA A 65 -2.69 -2.60 -7.00
N ASP A 66 -2.31 -3.80 -7.46
CA ASP A 66 -0.93 -4.10 -7.82
C ASP A 66 -0.45 -3.21 -8.97
N GLU A 67 -1.29 -3.01 -10.00
CA GLU A 67 -1.01 -2.12 -11.11
C GLU A 67 -0.88 -0.65 -10.67
N ALA A 68 -1.72 -0.19 -9.73
CA ALA A 68 -1.58 1.14 -9.14
C ALA A 68 -0.23 1.34 -8.44
N ILE A 69 0.27 0.32 -7.72
CA ILE A 69 1.59 0.39 -7.09
C ILE A 69 2.71 0.40 -8.13
N LYS A 70 2.58 -0.40 -9.21
CA LYS A 70 3.53 -0.33 -10.33
C LYS A 70 3.56 1.06 -10.95
N ASN A 71 2.40 1.69 -11.15
CA ASN A 71 2.31 3.04 -11.72
C ASN A 71 2.86 4.12 -10.77
N LEU A 72 2.67 4.00 -9.46
CA LEU A 72 3.36 4.86 -8.47
C LEU A 72 4.87 4.77 -8.66
N VAL A 73 5.39 3.56 -8.77
CA VAL A 73 6.83 3.29 -8.83
C VAL A 73 7.44 3.75 -10.16
N LEU A 74 6.85 3.37 -11.29
CA LEU A 74 7.43 3.59 -12.61
C LEU A 74 7.11 4.97 -13.21
N ASN A 75 5.93 5.50 -12.87
CA ASN A 75 5.37 6.72 -13.48
C ASN A 75 5.15 7.87 -12.48
N GLY A 76 5.30 7.62 -11.17
CA GLY A 76 5.08 8.64 -10.13
C GLY A 76 3.61 9.03 -9.93
N ASP A 77 2.69 8.10 -10.22
CA ASP A 77 1.24 8.30 -10.00
C ASP A 77 0.93 8.60 -8.52
N ASP A 78 -0.02 9.52 -8.27
CA ASP A 78 -0.42 9.97 -6.93
C ASP A 78 -1.70 9.30 -6.40
N TRP A 79 -2.30 8.40 -7.20
CA TRP A 79 -3.52 7.65 -6.91
C TRP A 79 -4.79 8.49 -6.74
N SER A 80 -4.74 9.80 -6.99
CA SER A 80 -5.88 10.71 -6.78
C SER A 80 -7.09 10.39 -7.67
N SER A 81 -6.87 9.75 -8.82
CA SER A 81 -7.92 9.38 -9.78
C SER A 81 -8.34 7.92 -9.72
N LEU A 82 -7.85 7.12 -8.78
CA LEU A 82 -8.19 5.70 -8.71
C LEU A 82 -9.67 5.47 -8.32
N PRO A 83 -10.31 4.42 -8.86
CA PRO A 83 -11.63 4.01 -8.40
C PRO A 83 -11.62 3.67 -6.90
N LEU A 84 -12.71 3.99 -6.19
CA LEU A 84 -12.83 3.71 -4.75
C LEU A 84 -12.64 2.23 -4.39
N THR A 85 -13.01 1.31 -5.30
CA THR A 85 -12.81 -0.13 -5.13
C THR A 85 -11.33 -0.51 -5.06
N VAL A 86 -10.49 0.13 -5.88
CA VAL A 86 -9.03 -0.06 -5.88
C VAL A 86 -8.41 0.62 -4.66
N LEU A 87 -8.83 1.86 -4.37
CA LEU A 87 -8.39 2.58 -3.18
C LEU A 87 -8.72 1.83 -1.88
N ARG A 88 -9.83 1.06 -1.83
CA ARG A 88 -10.14 0.22 -0.66
C ARG A 88 -9.11 -0.89 -0.45
N ILE A 89 -8.62 -1.53 -1.51
CA ILE A 89 -7.57 -2.54 -1.40
C ILE A 89 -6.28 -1.90 -0.89
N LEU A 90 -5.86 -0.78 -1.50
CA LEU A 90 -4.66 -0.04 -1.09
C LEU A 90 -4.77 0.47 0.35
N PHE A 91 -5.93 0.95 0.75
CA PHE A 91 -6.21 1.40 2.11
C PHE A 91 -6.10 0.26 3.12
N GLU A 92 -6.67 -0.91 2.82
CA GLU A 92 -6.53 -2.10 3.68
C GLU A 92 -5.07 -2.50 3.83
N ARG A 93 -4.31 -2.54 2.72
CA ARG A 93 -2.89 -2.86 2.76
C ARG A 93 -2.09 -1.83 3.57
N HIS A 94 -2.41 -0.55 3.43
CA HIS A 94 -1.82 0.54 4.20
C HIS A 94 -2.10 0.41 5.70
N GLN A 95 -3.37 0.17 6.09
CA GLN A 95 -3.75 0.02 7.50
C GLN A 95 -3.05 -1.17 8.15
N GLN A 96 -3.03 -2.33 7.49
CA GLN A 96 -2.37 -3.51 8.01
C GLN A 96 -0.84 -3.37 8.00
N GLY A 97 -0.28 -2.68 7.00
CA GLY A 97 1.13 -2.30 6.97
C GLY A 97 1.53 -1.42 8.16
N LEU A 98 0.74 -0.38 8.46
CA LEU A 98 0.94 0.45 9.65
C LEU A 98 0.88 -0.37 10.94
N LEU A 99 -0.10 -1.26 11.09
CA LEU A 99 -0.23 -2.12 12.26
C LEU A 99 0.99 -3.03 12.45
N LEU A 100 1.47 -3.64 11.36
CA LEU A 100 2.69 -4.45 11.37
C LEU A 100 3.90 -3.61 11.82
N CYS A 101 4.05 -2.40 11.28
CA CYS A 101 5.18 -1.53 11.61
C CYS A 101 5.14 -1.07 13.07
N ILE A 102 3.97 -0.70 13.59
CA ILE A 102 3.78 -0.28 14.98
C ILE A 102 4.09 -1.44 15.94
N GLY A 103 3.57 -2.65 15.66
CA GLY A 103 3.85 -3.82 16.47
C GLY A 103 5.35 -4.13 16.56
N ASN A 104 6.07 -4.01 15.44
CA ASN A 104 7.53 -4.20 15.41
C ASN A 104 8.32 -3.05 16.05
N ALA A 105 7.79 -1.82 16.04
CA ALA A 105 8.41 -0.68 16.72
C ALA A 105 8.37 -0.82 18.25
N THR A 106 7.33 -1.47 18.79
CA THR A 106 7.22 -1.75 20.23
C THR A 106 8.06 -2.94 20.71
N GLY A 107 8.66 -3.70 19.78
CA GLY A 107 9.56 -4.83 20.07
C GLY A 107 11.05 -4.45 20.08
N GLU A 108 11.94 -5.42 19.84
CA GLU A 108 13.42 -5.26 19.79
C GLU A 108 13.95 -4.41 18.60
N ASN A 109 13.17 -3.45 18.10
CA ASN A 109 13.55 -2.55 17.00
C ASN A 109 14.03 -3.29 15.73
N ARG A 110 13.31 -4.34 15.35
CA ARG A 110 13.67 -5.19 14.20
C ARG A 110 13.53 -4.42 12.89
N VAL A 111 14.46 -4.69 11.97
CA VAL A 111 14.39 -4.23 10.59
C VAL A 111 13.24 -4.95 9.89
N ILE A 112 12.32 -4.19 9.29
CA ILE A 112 11.12 -4.70 8.60
C ILE A 112 11.12 -4.42 7.10
N ALA A 113 11.89 -3.44 6.64
CA ALA A 113 12.06 -3.15 5.22
C ALA A 113 13.53 -2.82 4.91
N TYR A 114 13.92 -3.00 3.66
CA TYR A 114 15.23 -2.64 3.15
C TYR A 114 15.06 -1.78 1.90
N ALA A 115 15.92 -0.78 1.75
CA ALA A 115 16.00 0.01 0.54
C ALA A 115 17.47 0.33 0.19
N PRO A 116 17.80 0.59 -1.08
CA PRO A 116 19.13 1.02 -1.46
C PRO A 116 19.54 2.35 -0.81
N ALA A 117 20.77 2.40 -0.30
CA ALA A 117 21.29 3.54 0.47
C ALA A 117 21.52 4.80 -0.36
N ASP A 118 21.70 4.65 -1.66
CA ASP A 118 22.01 5.72 -2.62
C ASP A 118 20.77 6.36 -3.25
N LEU A 119 19.57 5.86 -2.94
CA LEU A 119 18.34 6.58 -3.26
C LEU A 119 18.22 7.85 -2.41
N ASN A 120 17.73 8.92 -3.01
CA ASN A 120 17.28 10.10 -2.26
C ASN A 120 16.03 9.77 -1.42
N ASP A 121 15.65 10.63 -0.48
CA ASP A 121 14.60 10.31 0.49
C ASP A 121 13.23 10.03 -0.15
N ASN A 122 12.86 10.75 -1.22
CA ASN A 122 11.60 10.51 -1.94
C ASN A 122 11.61 9.14 -2.65
N ALA A 123 12.65 8.85 -3.44
CA ALA A 123 12.75 7.58 -4.14
C ALA A 123 12.86 6.41 -3.15
N ARG A 124 13.50 6.62 -2.00
CA ARG A 124 13.59 5.63 -0.93
C ARG A 124 12.24 5.37 -0.28
N ALA A 125 11.44 6.41 -0.05
CA ALA A 125 10.07 6.27 0.43
C ALA A 125 9.22 5.44 -0.54
N THR A 126 9.26 5.77 -1.84
CA THR A 126 8.56 5.01 -2.90
C THR A 126 9.01 3.55 -2.92
N PHE A 127 10.32 3.28 -2.81
CA PHE A 127 10.86 1.92 -2.76
C PHE A 127 10.29 1.13 -1.57
N VAL A 128 10.28 1.73 -0.37
CA VAL A 128 9.77 1.09 0.86
C VAL A 128 8.27 0.84 0.77
N ILE A 129 7.49 1.79 0.22
CA ILE A 129 6.05 1.64 -0.02
C ILE A 129 5.80 0.44 -0.94
N ALA A 130 6.50 0.37 -2.07
CA ALA A 130 6.35 -0.73 -3.02
C ALA A 130 6.79 -2.08 -2.42
N PHE A 131 7.91 -2.11 -1.69
CA PHE A 131 8.40 -3.30 -1.00
C PHE A 131 7.35 -3.88 -0.05
N LEU A 132 6.65 -3.02 0.70
CA LEU A 132 5.66 -3.45 1.68
C LEU A 132 4.31 -3.77 1.06
N LEU A 133 3.79 -2.92 0.18
CA LEU A 133 2.40 -2.98 -0.27
C LEU A 133 2.20 -3.86 -1.51
N HIS A 134 3.19 -4.00 -2.41
CA HIS A 134 3.01 -4.74 -3.66
C HIS A 134 3.00 -6.25 -3.43
N ALA A 135 3.89 -6.76 -2.57
CA ALA A 135 3.96 -8.19 -2.26
C ALA A 135 3.05 -8.60 -1.08
N MET A 136 2.23 -7.70 -0.56
CA MET A 136 1.60 -7.91 0.74
C MET A 136 0.52 -8.98 0.66
N VAL A 137 0.80 -10.12 1.28
CA VAL A 137 -0.24 -11.00 1.78
C VAL A 137 -0.73 -10.39 3.08
N LEU A 138 -2.02 -10.03 3.15
CA LEU A 138 -2.60 -9.36 4.32
C LEU A 138 -2.31 -10.18 5.59
N PRO A 139 -1.56 -9.61 6.57
CA PRO A 139 -1.18 -10.34 7.77
C PRO A 139 -2.37 -10.59 8.72
N PHE A 140 -3.48 -9.86 8.54
CA PHE A 140 -4.68 -9.95 9.37
C PHE A 140 -5.94 -10.09 8.50
N PRO A 141 -7.04 -10.65 9.03
CA PRO A 141 -8.33 -10.63 8.35
C PRO A 141 -8.75 -9.20 8.00
N VAL A 142 -9.35 -9.03 6.82
CA VAL A 142 -9.88 -7.73 6.38
C VAL A 142 -10.99 -7.28 7.34
N ALA A 143 -10.91 -6.04 7.80
CA ALA A 143 -11.99 -5.43 8.56
C ALA A 143 -13.20 -5.16 7.66
N ASP A 144 -14.33 -5.82 7.94
CA ASP A 144 -15.59 -5.66 7.22
C ASP A 144 -16.60 -4.84 8.03
N GLU A 145 -16.58 -3.52 7.84
CA GLU A 145 -17.57 -2.58 8.39
C GLU A 145 -18.69 -2.29 7.37
N SER A 146 -18.82 -3.08 6.29
CA SER A 146 -19.82 -2.84 5.23
C SER A 146 -21.26 -3.01 5.67
N GLN A 147 -21.51 -3.54 6.87
CA GLN A 147 -22.85 -3.53 7.48
C GLN A 147 -23.37 -2.11 7.76
N LEU A 148 -22.47 -1.11 7.76
CA LEU A 148 -22.80 0.31 7.87
C LEU A 148 -22.88 1.01 6.50
N ASP A 149 -22.79 0.24 5.40
CA ASP A 149 -22.86 0.77 4.05
C ASP A 149 -24.29 1.18 3.68
N ILE A 150 -24.50 2.50 3.65
CA ILE A 150 -25.80 3.12 3.35
C ILE A 150 -26.21 2.82 1.90
N ASP A 151 -25.27 2.70 0.96
CA ASP A 151 -25.58 2.46 -0.46
C ASP A 151 -26.21 1.06 -0.65
N SER A 152 -25.64 0.03 0.01
CA SER A 152 -26.23 -1.32 0.06
C SER A 152 -27.61 -1.35 0.75
N MET A 153 -27.85 -0.50 1.76
CA MET A 153 -29.16 -0.38 2.41
C MET A 153 -30.22 0.26 1.50
N LEU A 154 -29.82 1.19 0.63
CA LEU A 154 -30.71 1.89 -0.30
C LEU A 154 -31.07 1.03 -1.53
N GLU A 155 -30.13 0.23 -2.05
CA GLU A 155 -30.42 -0.74 -3.11
C GLU A 155 -31.44 -1.79 -2.64
N TYR A 156 -31.33 -2.27 -1.40
CA TYR A 156 -32.29 -3.22 -0.83
C TYR A 156 -33.71 -2.62 -0.65
N GLN A 157 -33.81 -1.31 -0.42
CA GLN A 157 -35.11 -0.62 -0.32
C GLN A 157 -35.75 -0.37 -1.69
N SER A 158 -34.95 -0.20 -2.74
CA SER A 158 -35.42 -0.07 -4.12
C SER A 158 -36.10 -1.36 -4.61
N ASP A 159 -35.51 -2.52 -4.34
CA ASP A 159 -36.07 -3.82 -4.75
C ASP A 159 -37.28 -4.28 -3.92
N ALA A 160 -37.49 -3.71 -2.73
CA ALA A 160 -38.65 -3.99 -1.89
C ALA A 160 -39.89 -3.14 -2.23
N LEU A 161 -39.76 -2.19 -3.16
CA LEU A 161 -40.83 -1.27 -3.59
C LEU A 161 -41.39 -1.58 -5.00
N HIS A 162 -41.01 -2.73 -5.57
CA HIS A 162 -41.55 -3.29 -6.82
C HIS A 162 -42.25 -4.63 -6.57
#